data_AF-A0A350J7M6-F1
#
_entry.id   AF-A0A350J7M6-F1
#
_cell.length_a   1.000
_cell.length_b   1.000
_cell.length_c   1.000
_cell.angle_alpha   90.00
_cell.angle_beta   90.00
_cell.angle_gamma   90.00
#
_symmetry.space_group_name_H-M   'P 1'
#
loop_
_entity.id
_entity.type
_entity.pdbx_description
1 polymer ?
#
loop_
_entity_poly.entity_id
_entity_poly.type
_entity_poly.pdbx_seq_one_letter_code
_entity_poly.pdbx_strand_id
1 'polypeptide(L)'
;VEVIGEKDAILYAHAISTTNSCRLCSLFFISDVKGLGLDPANLVYDEREQLLTDLGEAIVKDPTSVSDELFEKLRKFFNDQELVVIVGFAGQMIATNNFNSVFHIDVDKRLLPIVDEFKPATWRDGIKK
;
A
#
# COMPACT_ATOMS: atom_id res chain seq x y z
N VAL A 1 4.18 -3.73 -20.03
CA VAL A 1 4.93 -4.79 -19.34
C VAL A 1 4.31 -4.91 -17.96
N GLU A 2 3.84 -6.09 -17.59
CA GLU A 2 3.41 -6.37 -16.21
C GLU A 2 4.68 -6.50 -15.37
N VAL A 3 4.89 -5.58 -14.42
CA VAL A 3 6.14 -5.50 -13.62
C VAL A 3 6.04 -6.34 -12.36
N ILE A 4 4.91 -6.24 -11.66
CA ILE A 4 4.53 -7.14 -10.58
C ILE A 4 3.17 -7.75 -10.94
N GLY A 5 2.97 -9.01 -10.56
CA GLY A 5 1.71 -9.71 -10.82
C GLY A 5 0.54 -9.12 -10.02
N GLU A 6 -0.70 -9.47 -10.41
CA GLU A 6 -1.92 -8.94 -9.79
C GLU A 6 -1.96 -9.06 -8.26
N LYS A 7 -1.60 -10.23 -7.72
CA LYS A 7 -1.54 -10.47 -6.26
C LYS A 7 -0.64 -9.45 -5.56
N ASP A 8 0.60 -9.34 -6.02
CA ASP A 8 1.61 -8.44 -5.45
C ASP A 8 1.18 -6.97 -5.60
N ALA A 9 0.57 -6.59 -6.72
CA ALA A 9 0.06 -5.24 -6.93
C ALA A 9 -1.04 -4.89 -5.91
N ILE A 10 -1.96 -5.81 -5.65
CA ILE A 10 -3.03 -5.65 -4.66
C ILE A 10 -2.43 -5.53 -3.25
N LEU A 11 -1.52 -6.42 -2.87
CA LEU A 11 -0.87 -6.38 -1.55
C LEU A 11 -0.04 -5.12 -1.33
N TYR A 12 0.67 -4.68 -2.37
CA TYR A 12 1.45 -3.44 -2.34
C TYR A 12 0.55 -2.21 -2.18
N ALA A 13 -0.52 -2.12 -2.97
CA ALA A 13 -1.48 -1.02 -2.88
C ALA A 13 -2.25 -1.02 -1.55
N HIS A 14 -2.54 -2.20 -1.00
CA HIS A 14 -3.09 -2.37 0.35
C HIS A 14 -2.15 -1.78 1.40
N ALA A 15 -0.87 -2.14 1.40
CA ALA A 15 0.14 -1.62 2.33
C ALA A 15 0.29 -0.10 2.24
N ILE A 16 0.35 0.46 1.03
CA ILE A 16 0.40 1.91 0.81
C ILE A 16 -0.85 2.59 1.37
N SER A 17 -2.04 2.10 1.03
CA SER A 17 -3.31 2.75 1.40
C SER A 17 -3.60 2.71 2.89
N THR A 18 -3.32 1.57 3.52
CA THR A 18 -3.45 1.39 4.97
C THR A 18 -2.46 2.26 5.72
N THR A 19 -1.19 2.30 5.30
CA THR A 19 -0.19 3.20 5.89
C THR A 19 -0.54 4.67 5.68
N ASN A 20 -1.05 5.03 4.50
CA ASN A 20 -1.49 6.39 4.19
C ASN A 20 -2.75 6.75 4.98
N SER A 21 -3.48 5.78 5.51
CA SER A 21 -4.74 5.92 6.24
C SER A 21 -5.89 6.50 5.39
N CYS A 22 -5.92 6.22 4.07
CA CYS A 22 -7.07 6.57 3.22
C CYS A 22 -8.20 5.57 3.46
N ARG A 23 -9.32 5.99 4.08
CA ARG A 23 -10.44 5.09 4.41
C ARG A 23 -11.02 4.37 3.19
N LEU A 24 -11.38 5.11 2.14
CA LEU A 24 -11.94 4.55 0.91
C LEU A 24 -10.99 3.56 0.26
N CYS A 25 -9.74 3.98 0.06
CA CYS A 25 -8.71 3.23 -0.64
C CYS A 25 -8.34 1.95 0.11
N SER A 26 -8.17 2.03 1.44
CA SER A 26 -7.91 0.86 2.27
C SER A 26 -9.05 -0.16 2.19
N LEU A 27 -10.31 0.28 2.24
CA LEU A 27 -11.45 -0.62 2.11
C LEU A 27 -11.53 -1.29 0.74
N PHE A 28 -11.18 -0.57 -0.34
CA PHE A 28 -11.07 -1.18 -1.66
C PHE A 28 -10.05 -2.31 -1.67
N PHE A 29 -8.83 -2.08 -1.18
CA PHE A 29 -7.82 -3.14 -1.20
C PHE A 29 -8.07 -4.24 -0.15
N ILE A 30 -8.74 -3.96 0.96
CA ILE A 30 -9.25 -5.01 1.86
C ILE A 30 -10.21 -5.93 1.10
N SER A 31 -11.12 -5.37 0.30
CA SER A 31 -12.02 -6.14 -0.56
C SER A 31 -11.25 -6.96 -1.61
N ASP A 32 -10.24 -6.38 -2.25
CA ASP A 32 -9.45 -7.06 -3.28
C ASP A 32 -8.60 -8.20 -2.69
N VAL A 33 -8.00 -7.98 -1.50
CA VAL A 33 -7.29 -9.02 -0.74
C VAL A 33 -8.21 -10.19 -0.38
N LYS A 34 -9.45 -9.92 0.06
CA LYS A 34 -10.46 -10.99 0.26
C LYS A 34 -10.80 -11.69 -1.06
N GLY A 35 -10.82 -10.97 -2.18
CA GLY A 35 -11.03 -11.51 -3.52
C GLY A 35 -9.95 -12.51 -3.95
N LEU A 36 -8.72 -12.35 -3.45
CA LEU A 36 -7.62 -13.31 -3.60
C LEU A 36 -7.75 -14.55 -2.69
N GLY A 37 -8.78 -14.62 -1.85
CA GLY A 37 -8.96 -15.67 -0.86
C GLY A 37 -8.06 -15.53 0.37
N LEU A 38 -7.48 -14.35 0.60
CA LEU A 38 -6.59 -14.05 1.71
C LEU A 38 -7.33 -13.35 2.85
N ASP A 39 -6.82 -13.46 4.07
CA ASP A 39 -7.30 -12.70 5.24
C ASP A 39 -6.51 -11.39 5.38
N PRO A 40 -7.11 -10.21 5.15
CA PRO A 40 -6.42 -8.92 5.27
C PRO A 40 -5.87 -8.63 6.66
N ALA A 41 -6.45 -9.23 7.71
CA ALA A 41 -6.00 -9.03 9.09
C ALA A 41 -4.82 -9.93 9.48
N ASN A 42 -4.57 -11.00 8.72
CA ASN A 42 -3.56 -12.03 9.03
C ASN A 42 -2.77 -12.41 7.76
N LEU A 43 -2.31 -11.40 7.02
CA LEU A 43 -1.51 -11.62 5.81
C LEU A 43 -0.17 -12.27 6.16
N VAL A 44 0.16 -13.33 5.43
CA VAL A 44 1.45 -14.00 5.48
C VAL A 44 2.15 -13.74 4.15
N TYR A 45 3.23 -12.99 4.20
CA TYR A 45 3.99 -12.60 3.02
C TYR A 45 5.16 -13.55 2.77
N ASP A 46 5.45 -13.82 1.49
CA ASP A 46 6.77 -14.30 1.10
C ASP A 46 7.83 -13.17 1.13
N GLU A 47 9.10 -13.50 0.83
CA GLU A 47 10.19 -12.49 0.86
C GLU A 47 9.93 -11.32 -0.11
N ARG A 48 9.41 -11.61 -1.31
CA ARG A 48 9.18 -10.57 -2.32
C ARG A 48 8.03 -9.67 -1.91
N GLU A 49 6.93 -10.26 -1.44
CA GLU A 49 5.75 -9.54 -0.95
C GLU A 49 6.09 -8.67 0.26
N GLN A 50 6.87 -9.20 1.21
CA GLN A 50 7.30 -8.44 2.37
C GLN A 50 8.15 -7.23 1.97
N LEU A 51 9.09 -7.39 1.05
CA LEU A 51 9.93 -6.27 0.58
C LEU A 51 9.12 -5.19 -0.16
N LEU A 52 8.12 -5.58 -0.95
CA LEU A 52 7.20 -4.64 -1.57
C LEU A 52 6.38 -3.90 -0.50
N THR A 53 5.80 -4.61 0.46
CA THR A 53 5.08 -4.01 1.59
C THR A 53 5.97 -3.01 2.33
N ASP A 54 7.18 -3.40 2.73
CA ASP A 54 8.15 -2.54 3.43
C ASP A 54 8.48 -1.27 2.64
N LEU A 55 8.69 -1.41 1.32
CA LEU A 55 8.91 -0.26 0.43
C LEU A 55 7.72 0.69 0.42
N GLY A 56 6.50 0.15 0.33
CA GLY A 56 5.27 0.93 0.29
C GLY A 56 5.08 1.73 1.58
N GLU A 57 5.30 1.09 2.72
CA GLU A 57 5.25 1.75 4.01
C GLU A 57 6.32 2.84 4.16
N ALA A 58 7.56 2.55 3.75
CA ALA A 58 8.68 3.48 3.85
C ALA A 58 8.42 4.74 3.01
N ILE A 59 7.96 4.59 1.77
CA ILE A 59 7.62 5.71 0.88
C ILE A 59 6.53 6.59 1.48
N VAL A 60 5.49 5.99 2.11
CA VAL A 60 4.40 6.75 2.72
C VAL A 60 4.86 7.50 3.97
N LYS A 61 5.71 6.88 4.80
CA LYS A 61 6.16 7.43 6.08
C LYS A 61 7.21 8.53 5.88
N ASP A 62 8.24 8.25 5.08
CA ASP A 62 9.30 9.20 4.76
C ASP A 62 10.01 8.80 3.45
N PRO A 63 9.58 9.36 2.29
CA PRO A 63 10.18 9.02 1.00
C PRO A 63 11.63 9.51 0.87
N THR A 64 12.10 10.39 1.75
CA THR A 64 13.48 10.90 1.74
C THR A 64 14.45 10.05 2.54
N SER A 65 13.94 9.06 3.30
CA SER A 65 14.73 8.18 4.17
C SER A 65 14.55 6.69 3.86
N VAL A 66 14.08 6.34 2.66
CA VAL A 66 14.04 4.94 2.20
C VAL A 66 15.46 4.41 2.10
N SER A 67 15.77 3.29 2.77
CA SER A 67 17.15 2.82 2.92
C SER A 67 17.72 2.18 1.66
N ASP A 68 19.00 2.39 1.40
CA ASP A 68 19.73 1.70 0.33
C ASP A 68 19.71 0.17 0.53
N GLU A 69 19.76 -0.30 1.77
CA GLU A 69 19.68 -1.73 2.10
C GLU A 69 18.36 -2.37 1.61
N LEU A 70 17.24 -1.64 1.66
CA LEU A 70 15.96 -2.11 1.14
C LEU A 70 16.01 -2.24 -0.38
N PHE A 71 16.59 -1.25 -1.08
CA PHE A 71 16.78 -1.33 -2.53
C PHE A 71 17.71 -2.47 -2.93
N GLU A 72 18.79 -2.73 -2.20
CA GLU A 72 19.68 -3.87 -2.46
C GLU A 72 18.95 -5.22 -2.31
N LYS A 73 18.04 -5.35 -1.34
CA LYS A 73 17.21 -6.56 -1.21
C LYS A 73 16.19 -6.69 -2.35
N LEU A 74 15.56 -5.60 -2.75
CA LEU A 74 14.61 -5.58 -3.86
C LEU A 74 15.27 -5.93 -5.21
N ARG A 75 16.55 -5.59 -5.40
CA ARG A 75 17.34 -5.93 -6.59
C ARG A 75 17.52 -7.44 -6.82
N LYS A 76 17.23 -8.29 -5.83
CA LYS A 76 17.14 -9.74 -6.02
C LYS A 76 15.97 -10.13 -6.94
N PHE A 77 14.90 -9.32 -6.96
CA PHE A 77 13.64 -9.63 -7.63
C PHE A 77 13.36 -8.69 -8.81
N PHE A 78 13.87 -7.46 -8.78
CA PHE A 78 13.53 -6.42 -9.74
C PHE A 78 14.78 -5.70 -10.28
N ASN A 79 14.76 -5.36 -11.57
CA ASN A 79 15.76 -4.49 -12.17
C ASN A 79 15.43 -2.99 -11.97
N ASP A 80 16.35 -2.09 -12.33
CA ASP A 80 16.16 -0.64 -12.15
C ASP A 80 14.91 -0.08 -12.83
N GLN A 81 14.57 -0.55 -14.04
CA GLN A 81 13.40 -0.07 -14.76
C GLN A 81 12.11 -0.51 -14.06
N GLU A 82 12.08 -1.73 -13.54
CA GLU A 82 10.96 -2.26 -12.77
C GLU A 82 10.79 -1.51 -11.45
N LEU A 83 11.88 -1.22 -10.75
CA LEU A 83 11.86 -0.41 -9.52
C LEU A 83 11.32 1.00 -9.77
N VAL A 84 11.67 1.63 -10.89
CA VAL A 84 11.09 2.93 -11.29
C VAL A 84 9.57 2.83 -11.45
N VAL A 85 9.06 1.75 -12.07
CA VAL A 85 7.61 1.54 -12.22
C VAL A 85 6.94 1.30 -10.87
N ILE A 86 7.54 0.49 -10.00
CA ILE A 86 7.02 0.18 -8.66
C ILE A 86 6.91 1.47 -7.82
N VAL A 87 7.98 2.27 -7.78
CA VAL A 87 7.98 3.56 -7.06
C VAL A 87 7.00 4.55 -7.69
N GLY A 88 6.91 4.60 -9.02
CA GLY A 88 5.93 5.43 -9.73
C GLY A 88 4.49 5.07 -9.37
N PHE A 89 4.18 3.78 -9.30
CA PHE A 89 2.88 3.28 -8.85
C PHE A 89 2.57 3.71 -7.42
N ALA A 90 3.53 3.62 -6.49
CA ALA A 90 3.34 4.10 -5.12
C ALA A 90 3.03 5.60 -5.06
N GLY A 91 3.72 6.41 -5.86
CA GLY A 91 3.43 7.84 -5.99
C GLY A 91 2.00 8.11 -6.47
N GLN A 92 1.54 7.39 -7.51
CA GLN A 92 0.16 7.49 -8.00
C GLN A 92 -0.86 7.07 -6.93
N MET A 93 -0.58 6.00 -6.18
CA MET A 93 -1.44 5.54 -5.09
C MET A 93 -1.54 6.59 -3.98
N ILE A 94 -0.42 7.18 -3.56
CA ILE A 94 -0.41 8.25 -2.55
C ILE A 94 -1.19 9.48 -3.03
N ALA A 95 -1.02 9.89 -4.29
CA ALA A 95 -1.79 10.99 -4.86
C ALA A 95 -3.31 10.71 -4.82
N THR A 96 -3.71 9.49 -5.18
CA THR A 96 -5.12 9.03 -5.15
C THR A 96 -5.66 8.99 -3.71
N ASN A 97 -4.86 8.47 -2.77
CA ASN A 97 -5.19 8.39 -1.35
C ASN A 97 -5.44 9.77 -0.76
N ASN A 98 -4.54 10.72 -1.05
CA ASN A 98 -4.65 12.09 -0.59
C ASN A 98 -5.84 12.80 -1.23
N PHE A 99 -6.07 12.65 -2.54
CA PHE A 99 -7.23 13.20 -3.23
C PHE A 99 -8.53 12.76 -2.54
N ASN A 100 -8.72 11.44 -2.37
CA ASN A 100 -9.94 10.90 -1.75
C ASN A 100 -10.12 11.37 -0.31
N SER A 101 -9.02 11.46 0.45
CA SER A 101 -9.05 11.89 1.85
C SER A 101 -9.37 13.38 2.00
N VAL A 102 -8.78 14.24 1.16
CA VAL A 102 -9.00 15.70 1.17
C VAL A 102 -10.44 16.05 0.82
N PHE A 103 -11.02 15.37 -0.19
CA PHE A 103 -12.39 15.62 -0.60
C PHE A 103 -13.43 14.86 0.25
N HIS A 104 -13.00 14.09 1.24
CA HIS A 104 -13.87 13.24 2.05
C HIS A 104 -14.81 12.39 1.19
N ILE A 105 -14.26 11.77 0.13
CA ILE A 105 -15.06 10.95 -0.78
C ILE A 105 -15.72 9.82 0.01
N ASP A 106 -17.03 9.67 -0.19
CA ASP A 106 -17.84 8.66 0.49
C ASP A 106 -17.34 7.24 0.17
N VAL A 107 -17.52 6.35 1.14
CA VAL A 107 -17.26 4.92 0.91
C VAL A 107 -18.26 4.36 -0.10
N ASP A 108 -17.75 3.66 -1.11
CA ASP A 108 -18.58 2.97 -2.09
C ASP A 108 -19.56 2.02 -1.37
N LYS A 109 -20.82 2.02 -1.83
CA LYS A 109 -21.89 1.19 -1.26
C LYS A 109 -21.50 -0.28 -1.15
N ARG A 110 -20.71 -0.80 -2.09
CA ARG A 110 -20.24 -2.20 -2.09
C ARG A 110 -19.32 -2.52 -0.91
N LEU A 111 -18.67 -1.51 -0.33
CA LEU A 111 -17.70 -1.66 0.75
C LEU A 111 -18.32 -1.46 2.14
N LEU A 112 -19.58 -1.01 2.22
CA LEU A 112 -20.29 -0.84 3.49
C LEU A 112 -20.30 -2.09 4.40
N PRO A 113 -20.41 -3.33 3.87
CA PRO A 113 -20.36 -4.52 4.71
C PRO A 113 -19.04 -4.75 5.45
N ILE A 114 -17.94 -4.16 4.98
CA ILE A 114 -16.59 -4.31 5.55
C ILE A 114 -16.06 -3.01 6.15
N VAL A 115 -16.93 -2.02 6.35
CA VAL A 115 -16.54 -0.65 6.71
C VAL A 115 -15.77 -0.56 8.04
N ASP A 116 -16.11 -1.45 8.98
CA ASP A 116 -15.50 -1.51 10.32
C ASP A 116 -14.14 -2.24 10.31
N GLU A 117 -13.74 -2.82 9.17
CA GLU A 117 -12.40 -3.41 9.01
C GLU A 117 -11.32 -2.35 8.78
N PHE A 118 -11.70 -1.12 8.42
CA PHE A 118 -10.75 -0.02 8.31
C PHE A 118 -10.22 0.40 9.68
N LYS A 119 -8.89 0.35 9.82
CA LYS A 119 -8.18 0.83 11.01
C LYS A 119 -7.35 2.06 10.63
N PRO A 120 -7.68 3.26 11.14
CA PRO A 120 -6.87 4.45 10.90
C PRO A 120 -5.43 4.25 11.37
N ALA A 121 -4.46 4.71 10.58
CA ALA A 121 -3.06 4.61 10.96
C ALA A 121 -2.72 5.67 12.04
N THR A 122 -2.10 5.24 13.13
CA THR A 122 -1.80 6.10 14.30
C THR A 122 -0.37 6.65 14.30
N TRP A 123 0.49 6.21 13.39
CA TRP A 123 1.91 6.61 13.37
C TRP A 123 2.11 8.12 13.19
N ARG A 124 1.14 8.82 12.57
CA ARG A 124 1.18 10.28 12.41
C ARG A 124 1.03 11.05 13.72
N ASP A 125 0.40 10.45 14.73
CA ASP A 125 0.19 11.09 16.03
C ASP A 125 1.50 11.32 16.79
N GLY A 126 2.55 10.54 16.45
CA GLY A 126 3.89 10.68 17.00
C GLY A 126 4.76 11.74 16.33
N ILE A 127 4.31 12.34 15.22
CA ILE A 127 5.08 13.38 14.52
C ILE A 127 4.93 14.71 15.27
N LYS A 128 6.06 15.25 15.77
CA LYS A 128 6.08 16.60 16.33
C LYS A 128 5.75 17.61 15.23
N LYS A 129 4.66 18.38 15.42
CA LYS A 129 4.26 19.46 14.52
C LYS A 129 5.12 20.70 14.70
#